data_AF-A0A8E9YK69-F1
#
_entry.id   AF-A0A8E9YK69-F1
#
_cell.length_a   1.000
_cell.length_b   1.000
_cell.length_c   1.000
_cell.angle_alpha   90.00
_cell.angle_beta   90.00
_cell.angle_gamma   90.00
#
_symmetry.space_group_name_H-M   'P 1'
#
loop_
_entity.id
_entity.type
_entity.pdbx_description
1 polymer ?
#
loop_
_entity_poly.entity_id
_entity_poly.type
_entity_poly.pdbx_seq_one_letter_code
_entity_poly.pdbx_strand_id
1 'polypeptide(L)'
;MSDAVAEALEAAGLYRRAARRWLEVLDRCLDCEERAWLATRRSQCLEKARKPEPKAEYLGEVCQAASDTQKRMGIRSQETFRKYPAAGDSRKKLSC
;
A
#
# COMPACT_ATOMS: atom_id res chain seq x y z
N MET A 1 -29.84 9.26 4.67
CA MET A 1 -28.98 10.08 5.55
C MET A 1 -27.92 10.87 4.76
N SER A 2 -27.85 12.21 4.91
CA SER A 2 -26.82 13.08 4.29
C SER A 2 -25.88 13.68 5.34
N ASP A 3 -24.60 13.86 5.01
CA ASP A 3 -23.60 14.50 5.88
C ASP A 3 -22.86 15.58 5.09
N ALA A 4 -23.13 16.85 5.41
CA ALA A 4 -22.60 18.00 4.67
C ALA A 4 -21.06 18.04 4.65
N VAL A 5 -20.41 17.55 5.71
CA VAL A 5 -18.94 17.50 5.79
C VAL A 5 -18.40 16.43 4.84
N ALA A 6 -18.98 15.23 4.83
CA ALA A 6 -18.58 14.17 3.92
C ALA A 6 -18.75 14.58 2.45
N GLU A 7 -19.87 15.24 2.12
CA GLU A 7 -20.17 15.71 0.76
C GLU A 7 -19.23 16.85 0.33
N ALA A 8 -18.92 17.79 1.23
CA ALA A 8 -17.93 18.83 0.95
C ALA A 8 -16.53 18.24 0.72
N LEU A 9 -16.15 17.20 1.44
CA LEU A 9 -14.87 16.50 1.25
C LEU A 9 -14.83 15.71 -0.08
N GLU A 10 -15.95 15.10 -0.50
CA GLU A 10 -16.07 14.48 -1.82
C GLU A 10 -15.94 15.51 -2.93
N ALA A 11 -16.63 16.65 -2.82
CA ALA A 11 -16.58 17.74 -3.79
C ALA A 11 -15.18 18.36 -3.89
N ALA A 12 -14.45 18.44 -2.77
CA ALA A 12 -13.06 18.88 -2.73
C ALA A 12 -12.05 17.83 -3.21
N GLY A 13 -12.48 16.62 -3.57
CA GLY A 13 -11.59 15.52 -3.99
C GLY A 13 -10.76 14.90 -2.87
N LEU A 14 -11.07 15.20 -1.61
CA LEU A 14 -10.36 14.69 -0.43
C LEU A 14 -10.89 13.30 -0.02
N TYR A 15 -10.81 12.35 -0.95
CA TYR A 15 -11.53 11.08 -0.87
C TYR A 15 -11.18 10.19 0.34
N ARG A 16 -9.93 10.20 0.84
CA ARG A 16 -9.58 9.46 2.08
C ARG A 16 -10.28 10.04 3.31
N ARG A 17 -10.36 11.37 3.40
CA ARG A 17 -11.04 12.06 4.51
C ARG A 17 -12.55 11.88 4.41
N ALA A 18 -13.09 11.98 3.19
CA ALA A 18 -14.49 11.69 2.94
C ALA A 18 -14.86 10.25 3.37
N ALA A 19 -14.07 9.25 2.97
CA ALA A 19 -14.28 7.86 3.36
C ALA A 19 -14.26 7.63 4.88
N ARG A 20 -13.39 8.35 5.62
CA ARG A 20 -13.38 8.31 7.08
C ARG A 20 -14.65 8.91 7.66
N ARG A 21 -15.10 10.06 7.14
CA ARG A 21 -16.34 10.70 7.59
C ARG A 21 -17.57 9.83 7.31
N TRP A 22 -17.64 9.20 6.14
CA TRP A 22 -18.71 8.25 5.82
C TRP A 22 -18.73 7.02 6.74
N LEU A 23 -17.57 6.57 7.23
CA LEU A 23 -17.52 5.50 8.24
C LEU A 23 -18.16 5.95 9.57
N GLU A 24 -17.90 7.18 10.01
CA GLU A 24 -18.54 7.72 11.23
C GLU A 24 -20.05 7.88 11.08
N VAL A 25 -20.54 8.19 9.87
CA VAL A 25 -21.98 8.25 9.56
C VAL A 25 -22.58 6.84 9.56
N LEU A 26 -21.86 5.87 8.96
CA LEU A 26 -22.25 4.46 8.93
C LEU A 26 -22.38 3.86 10.34
N ASP A 27 -21.49 4.23 11.27
CA ASP A 27 -21.52 3.75 12.67
C ASP A 27 -22.74 4.26 13.44
N ARG A 28 -23.34 5.38 13.01
CA ARG A 28 -24.53 5.98 13.64
C ARG A 28 -25.84 5.58 12.96
N CYS A 29 -25.76 4.93 11.81
CA CYS A 29 -26.92 4.55 11.00
C CYS A 29 -27.54 3.26 11.54
N LEU A 30 -28.86 3.28 11.80
CA LEU A 30 -29.62 2.15 12.31
C LEU A 30 -30.33 1.36 11.19
N ASP A 31 -30.59 2.01 10.06
CA ASP A 31 -31.32 1.42 8.94
C ASP A 31 -30.40 0.61 8.02
N CYS A 32 -30.74 -0.66 7.80
CA CYS A 32 -29.91 -1.59 7.00
C CYS A 32 -29.71 -1.11 5.55
N GLU A 33 -30.77 -0.59 4.91
CA GLU A 33 -30.72 -0.09 3.53
C GLU A 33 -29.82 1.14 3.40
N GLU A 34 -29.98 2.10 4.31
CA GLU A 34 -29.13 3.30 4.34
C GLU A 34 -27.66 2.93 4.63
N ARG A 35 -27.44 1.97 5.51
CA ARG A 35 -26.11 1.46 5.84
C ARG A 35 -25.44 0.79 4.64
N ALA A 36 -26.18 0.02 3.83
CA ALA A 36 -25.66 -0.57 2.59
C ALA A 36 -25.29 0.51 1.56
N TRP A 37 -26.12 1.54 1.43
CA TRP A 37 -25.83 2.68 0.56
C TRP A 37 -24.59 3.46 1.02
N LEU A 38 -24.47 3.75 2.31
CA LEU A 38 -23.30 4.42 2.91
C LEU A 38 -22.01 3.59 2.75
N ALA A 39 -22.09 2.27 2.91
CA ALA A 39 -20.97 1.37 2.69
C ALA A 39 -20.47 1.42 1.23
N THR A 40 -21.41 1.44 0.28
CA THR A 40 -21.13 1.60 -1.16
C THR A 40 -20.52 2.97 -1.46
N ARG A 41 -21.05 4.05 -0.88
CA ARG A 41 -20.51 5.40 -1.09
C ARG A 41 -19.09 5.55 -0.52
N ARG A 42 -18.83 4.94 0.64
CA ARG A 42 -17.50 4.86 1.25
C ARG A 42 -16.52 4.06 0.36
N SER A 43 -16.94 2.92 -0.20
CA SER A 43 -16.05 2.13 -1.07
C SER A 43 -15.67 2.90 -2.33
N GLN A 44 -16.60 3.63 -2.94
CA GLN A 44 -16.31 4.52 -4.07
C GLN A 44 -15.28 5.60 -3.72
N CYS A 45 -15.35 6.19 -2.53
CA CYS A 45 -14.33 7.13 -2.07
C CYS A 45 -12.94 6.45 -1.95
N LEU A 46 -12.88 5.22 -1.43
CA LEU A 46 -11.62 4.49 -1.31
C LEU A 46 -11.00 4.15 -2.67
N GLU A 47 -11.83 3.75 -3.64
CA GLU A 47 -11.37 3.52 -5.02
C GLU A 47 -10.83 4.81 -5.66
N LYS A 48 -11.54 5.93 -5.51
CA LYS A 48 -11.05 7.24 -5.99
C LYS A 48 -9.78 7.71 -5.26
N ALA A 49 -9.57 7.28 -4.02
CA ALA A 49 -8.38 7.57 -3.23
C ALA A 49 -7.19 6.65 -3.55
N ARG A 50 -7.42 5.57 -4.29
CA ARG A 50 -6.39 4.59 -4.64
C ARG A 50 -5.36 5.27 -5.53
N LYS A 51 -4.10 5.23 -5.10
CA LYS A 51 -2.98 5.71 -5.92
C LYS A 51 -2.85 4.74 -7.11
N PRO A 52 -2.71 5.23 -8.35
CA PRO A 52 -2.36 4.35 -9.45
C PRO A 52 -1.06 3.64 -9.10
N GLU A 53 -1.02 2.33 -9.36
CA GLU A 53 0.22 1.57 -9.17
C GLU A 53 1.30 2.23 -10.02
N PRO A 54 2.49 2.50 -9.44
CA PRO A 54 3.58 3.02 -10.24
C PRO A 54 3.80 2.04 -11.38
N LYS A 55 3.86 2.55 -12.61
CA LYS A 55 4.24 1.73 -13.76
C LYS A 55 5.57 1.08 -13.39
N ALA A 56 5.67 -0.24 -13.57
CA ALA A 56 6.95 -0.92 -13.44
C ALA A 56 7.86 -0.36 -14.54
N GLU A 57 8.64 0.66 -14.20
CA GLU A 57 9.70 1.12 -15.08
C GLU A 57 10.71 -0.02 -15.15
N TYR A 58 10.96 -0.52 -16.37
CA TYR A 58 11.97 -1.55 -16.60
C TYR A 58 13.35 -0.90 -16.44
N LEU A 59 13.83 -0.85 -15.20
CA LEU A 59 15.18 -0.39 -14.88
C LEU A 59 16.22 -1.52 -15.04
N GLY A 60 15.89 -2.58 -15.79
CA GLY A 60 16.76 -3.74 -15.99
C GLY A 60 18.12 -3.36 -16.58
N GLU A 61 18.12 -2.43 -17.54
CA GLU A 61 19.35 -1.92 -18.16
C GLU A 61 20.22 -1.16 -17.15
N VAL A 62 19.61 -0.33 -16.30
CA VAL A 62 20.31 0.40 -15.24
C VAL A 62 20.90 -0.58 -14.22
N CYS A 63 20.13 -1.59 -13.81
CA CYS A 63 20.58 -2.65 -12.90
C CYS A 63 21.72 -3.47 -13.51
N GLN A 64 21.66 -3.76 -14.81
CA GLN A 64 22.69 -4.49 -15.53
C GLN A 64 23.98 -3.66 -15.63
N ALA A 65 23.88 -2.39 -16.04
CA ALA A 65 25.01 -1.47 -16.11
C ALA A 65 25.66 -1.26 -14.73
N ALA A 66 24.86 -1.10 -13.68
CA ALA A 66 25.34 -1.03 -12.30
C ALA A 66 26.07 -2.32 -11.88
N SER A 67 25.51 -3.48 -12.22
CA SER A 67 26.14 -4.77 -11.93
C SER A 67 27.46 -4.94 -12.67
N ASP A 68 27.56 -4.49 -13.91
CA ASP A 68 28.77 -4.62 -14.72
C ASP A 68 29.86 -3.63 -14.28
N THR A 69 29.48 -2.41 -13.87
CA THR A 69 30.43 -1.48 -13.24
C THR A 69 30.94 -2.01 -11.89
N GLN A 70 30.09 -2.57 -11.04
CA GLN A 70 30.51 -3.23 -9.80
C GLN A 70 31.51 -4.37 -10.05
N LYS A 71 31.33 -5.16 -11.12
CA LYS A 71 32.31 -6.20 -11.53
C LYS A 71 33.63 -5.57 -11.98
N ARG A 72 33.60 -4.56 -12.84
CA ARG A 72 34.81 -3.87 -13.36
C ARG A 72 35.63 -3.23 -12.25
N MET A 73 34.95 -2.68 -11.24
CA MET A 73 35.59 -2.03 -10.10
C MET A 73 36.08 -3.01 -9.03
N GLY A 74 35.84 -4.33 -9.20
CA GLY A 74 36.19 -5.35 -8.20
C GLY A 74 35.38 -5.28 -6.91
N ILE A 75 34.27 -4.52 -6.89
CA ILE A 75 33.43 -4.29 -5.71
C ILE A 75 32.49 -5.47 -5.44
N ARG A 76 32.26 -6.35 -6.43
CA ARG A 76 31.32 -7.47 -6.33
C ARG A 76 31.86 -8.63 -5.49
N SER A 77 31.98 -8.41 -4.18
CA SER A 77 32.13 -9.46 -3.17
C SER A 77 30.75 -9.79 -2.58
N GLN A 78 30.27 -11.03 -2.77
CA GLN A 78 29.05 -11.53 -2.13
C GLN A 78 29.21 -11.74 -0.61
N GLU A 79 30.41 -11.49 -0.06
CA GLU A 79 30.76 -11.81 1.33
C GLU A 79 30.72 -10.60 2.26
N THR A 80 30.59 -9.38 1.73
CA THR A 80 30.66 -8.14 2.53
C THR A 80 29.32 -7.69 3.14
N PHE A 81 28.19 -8.22 2.67
CA PHE A 81 26.88 -7.90 3.24
C PHE A 81 26.54 -8.85 4.39
N ARG A 82 26.19 -8.29 5.55
CA ARG A 82 25.67 -9.06 6.68
C ARG A 82 24.44 -9.85 6.19
N LYS A 83 24.57 -11.17 6.14
CA LYS A 83 23.44 -12.07 5.87
C LYS A 83 22.51 -12.02 7.08
N TYR A 84 21.39 -11.32 6.93
CA TYR A 84 20.29 -11.46 7.87
C TYR A 84 19.53 -12.74 7.52
N PRO A 85 19.28 -13.64 8.47
CA PRO A 85 18.42 -14.79 8.22
C PRO A 85 17.06 -14.25 7.76
N ALA A 86 16.56 -14.78 6.63
CA ALA A 86 15.19 -14.53 6.23
C ALA A 86 14.27 -15.00 7.37
N ALA A 87 13.22 -14.23 7.66
CA ALA A 87 12.24 -14.60 8.67
C ALA A 87 11.61 -15.96 8.30
N GLY A 88 12.15 -17.04 8.86
CA GLY A 88 11.78 -18.42 8.55
C GLY A 88 12.90 -19.46 8.59
N ASP A 89 14.18 -19.08 8.66
CA ASP A 89 15.28 -20.06 8.73
C ASP A 89 15.50 -20.58 10.15
N SER A 90 14.65 -21.53 10.57
CA SER A 90 14.77 -22.24 11.84
C SER A 90 15.92 -23.25 11.78
N ARG A 91 17.07 -22.80 12.27
CA ARG A 91 18.31 -23.55 12.53
C ARG A 91 18.00 -24.93 13.15
N LYS A 92 18.07 -26.02 12.37
CA LYS A 92 18.08 -27.40 12.91
C LYS A 92 19.34 -27.54 13.75
N LYS A 93 19.19 -27.65 15.08
CA LYS A 93 20.31 -28.00 15.96
C LYS A 93 20.72 -29.44 15.63
N LEU A 94 21.95 -29.62 15.14
CA LEU A 94 22.59 -30.93 15.23
C LEU A 94 22.78 -31.24 16.72
N SER A 95 22.18 -32.34 17.15
CA SER A 95 22.41 -32.97 18.45
C SER A 95 23.71 -33.76 18.38
N CYS A 96 24.63 -33.47 19.30
CA CYS A 96 25.64 -34.43 19.77
C CYS A 96 25.36 -34.68 21.24
#